data_AF-A0A3B9CXJ6-F1
#
_entry.id   AF-A0A3B9CXJ6-F1
#
_cell.length_a   1.000
_cell.length_b   1.000
_cell.length_c   1.000
_cell.angle_alpha   90.00
_cell.angle_beta   90.00
_cell.angle_gamma   90.00
#
_symmetry.space_group_name_H-M   'P 1'
#
loop_
_entity.id
_entity.type
_entity.pdbx_description
1 polymer ?
#
loop_
_entity_poly.entity_id
_entity_poly.type
_entity_poly.pdbx_seq_one_letter_code
_entity_poly.pdbx_strand_id
1 'polypeptide(L)'
;MFSKLITVFRVPELRRKIFLTLGLLAVYRMGFSITLPFIDHSAINSGGGDGLGGMLQMVQVFSASNITSGSIFGLGIMPYITASIVFQLLGTVYPPLEALQKEGESGRRKINEYTRYATVLICMLQSFFLLNSGAMGQELILAEYNTWPWLIMGTLVMTTGTVFLMWIGEQIDEYGIGNGISLLIMAGILARLPLTAGNYLSGFMTEDGGLVGIGQGTHGIERLLVLAALFVSVIWGVVFITQGQRV
;
A
#
# COMPACT_ATOMS: atom_id res chain seq x y z
N MET A 1 29.56 -10.08 1.33
CA MET A 1 28.14 -9.90 0.92
C MET A 1 28.00 -9.16 -0.40
N PHE A 2 28.72 -8.06 -0.64
CA PHE A 2 28.68 -7.30 -1.91
C PHE A 2 29.02 -8.11 -3.18
N SER A 3 29.91 -9.10 -3.08
CA SER A 3 30.23 -10.02 -4.18
C SER A 3 29.02 -10.86 -4.63
N LYS A 4 28.11 -11.24 -3.72
CA LYS A 4 26.86 -11.95 -4.08
C LYS A 4 25.87 -11.04 -4.82
N LEU A 5 25.80 -9.76 -4.43
CA LEU A 5 25.01 -8.73 -5.12
C LEU A 5 25.46 -8.56 -6.58
N ILE A 6 26.76 -8.52 -6.82
CA ILE A 6 27.33 -8.41 -8.18
C ILE A 6 27.07 -9.68 -9.00
N THR A 7 27.09 -10.86 -8.39
CA THR A 7 26.75 -12.13 -9.08
C THR A 7 25.29 -12.19 -9.52
N VAL A 8 24.35 -11.64 -8.74
CA VAL A 8 22.92 -11.56 -9.11
C VAL A 8 22.73 -10.75 -10.41
N PHE A 9 23.49 -9.67 -10.59
CA PHE A 9 23.45 -8.86 -11.82
C PHE A 9 24.17 -9.50 -13.02
N ARG A 10 24.99 -10.52 -12.79
CA ARG A 10 25.75 -11.21 -13.84
C ARG A 10 24.93 -12.30 -14.54
N VAL A 11 23.93 -12.86 -13.86
CA VAL A 11 23.03 -13.87 -14.44
C VAL A 11 21.95 -13.17 -15.28
N PRO A 12 21.90 -13.39 -16.61
CA PRO A 12 21.02 -12.63 -17.50
C PRO A 12 19.53 -12.85 -17.21
N GLU A 13 19.15 -14.05 -16.73
CA GLU A 13 17.77 -14.37 -16.34
C GLU A 13 17.34 -13.57 -15.11
N LEU A 14 18.12 -13.60 -14.03
CA LEU A 14 17.84 -12.82 -12.80
C LEU A 14 17.78 -11.32 -13.11
N ARG A 15 18.73 -10.81 -13.89
CA ARG A 15 18.74 -9.41 -14.31
C ARG A 15 17.45 -9.03 -15.04
N ARG A 16 16.95 -9.86 -15.97
CA ARG A 16 15.69 -9.60 -16.69
C ARG A 16 14.50 -9.55 -15.73
N LYS A 17 14.43 -10.48 -14.78
CA LYS A 17 13.37 -10.50 -13.76
C LYS A 17 13.42 -9.26 -12.87
N ILE A 18 14.61 -8.83 -12.42
CA ILE A 18 14.79 -7.59 -11.64
C ILE A 18 14.29 -6.37 -12.41
N PHE A 19 14.72 -6.20 -13.67
CA PHE A 19 14.30 -5.04 -14.46
C PHE A 19 12.81 -5.04 -14.76
N LEU A 20 12.20 -6.20 -14.99
CA LEU A 20 10.76 -6.33 -15.15
C LEU A 20 10.04 -5.92 -13.86
N THR A 21 10.45 -6.43 -12.71
CA THR A 21 9.88 -6.07 -11.41
C THR A 21 10.03 -4.57 -11.13
N LEU A 22 11.22 -3.99 -11.33
CA LEU A 22 11.44 -2.55 -11.15
C LEU A 22 10.61 -1.70 -12.12
N GLY A 23 10.48 -2.12 -13.38
CA GLY A 23 9.64 -1.44 -14.37
C GLY A 23 8.16 -1.46 -13.97
N LEU A 24 7.65 -2.61 -13.52
CA LEU A 24 6.29 -2.74 -13.03
C LEU A 24 6.04 -1.91 -11.75
N LEU A 25 7.00 -1.86 -10.83
CA LEU A 25 6.93 -1.00 -9.64
C LEU A 25 6.96 0.49 -10.00
N ALA A 26 7.69 0.88 -11.05
CA ALA A 26 7.67 2.25 -11.56
C ALA A 26 6.29 2.62 -12.12
N VAL A 27 5.66 1.71 -12.90
CA VAL A 27 4.28 1.90 -13.40
C VAL A 27 3.27 2.01 -12.25
N TYR A 28 3.37 1.11 -11.27
CA TYR A 28 2.58 1.18 -10.03
C TYR A 28 2.70 2.57 -9.40
N ARG A 29 3.91 3.11 -9.28
CA ARG A 29 4.13 4.42 -8.64
C ARG A 29 3.59 5.58 -9.48
N MET A 30 3.76 5.54 -10.79
CA MET A 30 3.24 6.57 -11.69
C MET A 30 1.72 6.72 -11.58
N GLY A 31 0.98 5.61 -11.45
CA GLY A 31 -0.48 5.69 -11.36
C GLY A 31 -1.01 6.30 -10.05
N PHE A 32 -0.24 6.32 -8.94
CA PHE A 32 -0.61 7.11 -7.75
C PHE A 32 -0.51 8.63 -7.96
N SER A 33 0.23 9.06 -8.98
CA SER A 33 0.35 10.48 -9.33
C SER A 33 -0.84 10.97 -10.16
N ILE A 34 -1.67 10.06 -10.66
CA ILE A 34 -2.87 10.39 -11.42
C ILE A 34 -4.03 10.55 -10.44
N THR A 35 -4.41 11.79 -10.17
CA THR A 35 -5.54 12.14 -9.31
C THR A 35 -6.85 12.17 -10.08
N LEU A 36 -7.94 11.82 -9.39
CA LEU A 36 -9.28 11.93 -9.95
C LEU A 36 -9.73 13.39 -9.89
N PRO A 37 -10.18 13.98 -11.01
CA PRO A 37 -10.53 15.40 -11.07
C PRO A 37 -11.78 15.78 -10.25
N PHE A 38 -12.48 14.80 -9.67
CA PHE A 38 -13.76 14.99 -8.95
C PHE A 38 -13.61 15.06 -7.43
N ILE A 39 -12.39 14.89 -6.90
CA ILE A 39 -12.12 14.83 -5.45
C ILE A 39 -11.59 16.17 -4.94
N ASP A 40 -12.19 16.69 -3.87
CA ASP A 40 -11.71 17.90 -3.21
C ASP A 40 -10.54 17.57 -2.27
N HIS A 41 -9.32 17.93 -2.69
CA HIS A 41 -8.12 17.73 -1.88
C HIS A 41 -8.04 18.64 -0.64
N SER A 42 -8.86 19.69 -0.57
CA SER A 42 -8.87 20.65 0.54
C SER A 42 -9.72 20.18 1.73
N ALA A 43 -10.87 19.56 1.48
CA ALA A 43 -11.76 18.99 2.51
C ALA A 43 -11.13 17.81 3.28
N ILE A 44 -10.15 17.15 2.67
CA ILE A 44 -9.47 15.99 3.25
C ILE A 44 -8.46 16.39 4.34
N ASN A 45 -7.85 17.57 4.24
CA ASN A 45 -6.86 18.05 5.22
C ASN A 45 -7.50 18.66 6.48
N SER A 46 -8.78 19.05 6.42
CA SER A 46 -9.53 19.63 7.55
C SER A 46 -10.19 18.58 8.45
N GLY A 47 -10.36 17.33 7.99
CA GLY A 47 -10.92 16.21 8.77
C GLY A 47 -9.95 15.51 9.74
N GLY A 48 -8.70 15.99 9.85
CA GLY A 48 -7.64 15.36 10.65
C GLY A 48 -7.75 15.53 12.17
N GLY A 49 -8.85 16.11 12.69
CA GLY A 49 -9.01 16.44 14.11
C GLY A 49 -9.80 15.43 14.95
N ASP A 50 -10.63 14.58 14.34
CA ASP A 50 -11.57 13.71 15.07
C ASP A 50 -11.34 12.22 14.74
N GLY A 51 -11.67 11.31 15.67
CA GLY A 51 -11.21 9.91 15.71
C GLY A 51 -11.34 9.06 14.42
N LEU A 52 -12.23 9.44 13.49
CA LEU A 52 -12.34 8.84 12.15
C LEU A 52 -11.14 9.18 11.24
N GLY A 53 -10.58 10.38 11.33
CA GLY A 53 -9.38 10.80 10.58
C GLY A 53 -8.15 9.98 10.95
N GLY A 54 -7.99 9.63 12.24
CA GLY A 54 -6.93 8.75 12.72
C GLY A 54 -7.07 7.30 12.22
N MET A 55 -8.29 6.78 12.18
CA MET A 55 -8.57 5.45 11.61
C MET A 55 -8.30 5.43 10.09
N LEU A 56 -8.71 6.46 9.36
CA LEU A 56 -8.43 6.60 7.92
C LEU A 56 -6.92 6.72 7.66
N GLN A 57 -6.19 7.42 8.51
CA GLN A 57 -4.74 7.51 8.40
C GLN A 57 -4.05 6.16 8.67
N MET A 58 -4.55 5.39 9.63
CA MET A 58 -4.08 4.01 9.86
C MET A 58 -4.37 3.12 8.66
N VAL A 59 -5.59 3.19 8.09
CA VAL A 59 -5.94 2.48 6.86
C VAL A 59 -5.02 2.87 5.71
N GLN A 60 -4.63 4.13 5.56
CA GLN A 60 -3.68 4.56 4.52
C GLN A 60 -2.29 3.95 4.70
N VAL A 61 -1.81 3.81 5.94
CA VAL A 61 -0.50 3.21 6.23
C VAL A 61 -0.52 1.73 5.86
N PHE A 62 -1.58 1.00 6.22
CA PHE A 62 -1.72 -0.43 5.90
C PHE A 62 -2.11 -0.69 4.44
N SER A 63 -2.85 0.22 3.80
CA SER A 63 -3.23 0.11 2.38
C SER A 63 -2.10 0.44 1.43
N ALA A 64 -1.03 1.05 1.96
CA ALA A 64 0.02 1.71 1.20
C ALA A 64 -0.50 2.74 0.18
N SER A 65 -1.80 3.09 0.21
CA SER A 65 -2.48 3.98 -0.74
C SER A 65 -2.80 5.33 -0.14
N ASN A 66 -2.64 6.38 -0.94
CA ASN A 66 -2.90 7.74 -0.52
C ASN A 66 -4.39 8.05 -0.77
N ILE A 67 -5.26 7.45 0.07
CA ILE A 67 -6.72 7.66 -0.01
C ILE A 67 -7.05 9.17 0.01
N THR A 68 -6.25 9.93 0.76
CA THR A 68 -6.31 11.40 0.89
C THR A 68 -5.94 12.18 -0.37
N SER A 69 -5.22 11.59 -1.34
CA SER A 69 -4.93 12.28 -2.61
C SER A 69 -5.88 11.92 -3.73
N GLY A 70 -6.95 11.16 -3.47
CA GLY A 70 -7.98 10.87 -4.48
C GLY A 70 -7.42 10.26 -5.77
N SER A 71 -6.38 9.44 -5.70
CA SER A 71 -5.76 8.84 -6.88
C SER A 71 -6.64 7.74 -7.51
N ILE A 72 -6.40 7.40 -8.78
CA ILE A 72 -7.02 6.24 -9.45
C ILE A 72 -6.83 4.95 -8.64
N PHE A 73 -5.75 4.86 -7.87
CA PHE A 73 -5.44 3.75 -6.97
C PHE A 73 -5.84 4.02 -5.52
N GLY A 74 -6.91 4.79 -5.29
CA GLY A 74 -7.35 5.19 -3.95
C GLY A 74 -7.50 4.01 -2.96
N LEU A 75 -8.08 2.89 -3.40
CA LEU A 75 -8.23 1.68 -2.58
C LEU A 75 -6.92 0.89 -2.36
N GLY A 76 -5.91 1.11 -3.21
CA GLY A 76 -4.66 0.35 -3.20
C GLY A 76 -4.86 -1.13 -3.53
N ILE A 77 -4.02 -1.99 -2.97
CA ILE A 77 -4.07 -3.46 -3.15
C ILE A 77 -4.90 -4.15 -2.04
N MET A 78 -5.45 -3.39 -1.09
CA MET A 78 -6.18 -3.91 0.08
C MET A 78 -7.37 -4.80 -0.24
N PRO A 79 -8.25 -4.47 -1.22
CA PRO A 79 -9.39 -5.32 -1.53
C PRO A 79 -8.97 -6.75 -1.90
N TYR A 80 -7.83 -6.87 -2.60
CA TYR A 80 -7.25 -8.15 -2.97
C TYR A 80 -6.66 -8.89 -1.76
N ILE A 81 -5.91 -8.19 -0.91
CA ILE A 81 -5.37 -8.78 0.33
C ILE A 81 -6.51 -9.34 1.17
N THR A 82 -7.56 -8.55 1.40
CA THR A 82 -8.74 -8.97 2.16
C THR A 82 -9.40 -10.18 1.53
N ALA A 83 -9.64 -10.18 0.21
CA ALA A 83 -10.19 -11.33 -0.48
C ALA A 83 -9.32 -12.59 -0.29
N SER A 84 -8.00 -12.46 -0.43
CA SER A 84 -7.07 -13.59 -0.30
C SER A 84 -7.08 -14.18 1.12
N ILE A 85 -7.14 -13.34 2.16
CA ILE A 85 -7.23 -13.77 3.55
C ILE A 85 -8.58 -14.46 3.81
N VAL A 86 -9.67 -13.90 3.26
CA VAL A 86 -11.01 -14.52 3.37
C VAL A 86 -10.99 -15.93 2.79
N PHE A 87 -10.44 -16.13 1.58
CA PHE A 87 -10.35 -17.47 0.99
C PHE A 87 -9.36 -18.39 1.69
N GLN A 88 -8.26 -17.87 2.24
CA GLN A 88 -7.34 -18.66 3.08
C GLN A 88 -8.03 -19.17 4.35
N LEU A 89 -8.78 -18.31 5.03
CA LEU A 89 -9.55 -18.68 6.22
C LEU A 89 -10.70 -19.62 5.88
N LEU A 90 -11.48 -19.32 4.83
CA LEU A 90 -12.56 -20.18 4.37
C LEU A 90 -12.07 -21.58 3.97
N GLY A 91 -10.88 -21.70 3.40
CA GLY A 91 -10.30 -23.01 3.09
C GLY A 91 -10.02 -23.89 4.31
N THR A 92 -9.92 -23.31 5.51
CA THR A 92 -9.77 -24.08 6.76
C THR A 92 -11.10 -24.48 7.39
N VAL A 93 -12.20 -23.82 7.01
CA VAL A 93 -13.53 -23.99 7.63
C VAL A 93 -14.52 -24.71 6.69
N TYR A 94 -14.38 -24.52 5.37
CA TYR A 94 -15.31 -25.01 4.36
C TYR A 94 -14.71 -26.22 3.60
N PRO A 95 -15.22 -27.45 3.80
CA PRO A 95 -14.60 -28.68 3.31
C PRO A 95 -14.36 -28.75 1.79
N PRO A 96 -15.25 -28.22 0.93
CA PRO A 96 -14.98 -28.20 -0.52
C PRO A 96 -13.80 -27.30 -0.91
N LEU A 97 -13.57 -26.18 -0.21
CA LEU A 97 -12.40 -25.34 -0.46
C LEU A 97 -11.13 -25.98 0.09
N GLU A 98 -11.22 -26.67 1.23
CA GLU A 98 -10.11 -27.46 1.77
C GLU A 98 -9.68 -28.57 0.80
N ALA A 99 -10.65 -29.24 0.16
CA ALA A 99 -10.38 -30.24 -0.87
C ALA A 99 -9.64 -29.63 -2.08
N LEU A 100 -10.07 -28.46 -2.55
CA LEU A 100 -9.36 -27.72 -3.61
C LEU A 100 -7.94 -27.34 -3.17
N GLN A 101 -7.70 -26.96 -1.91
CA GLN A 101 -6.34 -26.70 -1.44
C GLN A 101 -5.45 -27.96 -1.46
N LYS A 102 -6.05 -29.14 -1.26
CA LYS A 102 -5.37 -30.45 -1.27
C LYS A 102 -5.09 -30.97 -2.69
N GLU A 103 -5.79 -30.48 -3.72
CA GLU A 103 -5.55 -30.84 -5.13
C GLU A 103 -4.25 -30.26 -5.71
N GLY A 104 -3.50 -29.46 -4.95
CA GLY A 104 -2.19 -28.93 -5.37
C GLY A 104 -2.31 -27.69 -6.26
N GLU A 105 -1.58 -27.65 -7.38
CA GLU A 105 -1.51 -26.44 -8.22
C GLU A 105 -2.82 -26.10 -8.93
N SER A 106 -3.58 -27.11 -9.39
CA SER A 106 -4.86 -26.90 -10.08
C SER A 106 -5.90 -26.25 -9.16
N GLY A 107 -6.01 -26.74 -7.92
CA GLY A 107 -6.94 -26.20 -6.95
C GLY A 107 -6.52 -24.82 -6.41
N ARG A 108 -5.21 -24.58 -6.25
CA ARG A 108 -4.69 -23.23 -5.94
C ARG A 108 -5.03 -22.21 -7.03
N ARG A 109 -4.93 -22.58 -8.31
CA ARG A 109 -5.35 -21.71 -9.43
C ARG A 109 -6.84 -21.37 -9.33
N LYS A 110 -7.68 -22.34 -9.00
CA LYS A 110 -9.13 -22.13 -8.87
C LYS A 110 -9.50 -21.23 -7.69
N ILE A 111 -8.81 -21.37 -6.56
CA ILE A 111 -8.96 -20.47 -5.41
C ILE A 111 -8.52 -19.04 -5.77
N ASN A 112 -7.43 -18.91 -6.54
CA ASN A 112 -7.00 -17.60 -7.03
C ASN A 112 -8.04 -16.97 -7.97
N GLU A 113 -8.68 -17.74 -8.85
CA GLU A 113 -9.79 -17.24 -9.68
C GLU A 113 -10.95 -16.73 -8.82
N TYR A 114 -11.38 -17.48 -7.80
CA TYR A 114 -12.42 -17.01 -6.87
C TYR A 114 -11.99 -15.76 -6.10
N THR A 115 -10.73 -15.69 -5.70
CA THR A 115 -10.15 -14.51 -5.04
C THR A 115 -10.21 -13.29 -5.95
N ARG A 116 -9.90 -13.43 -7.24
CA ARG A 116 -10.02 -12.35 -8.23
C ARG A 116 -11.45 -11.86 -8.36
N TYR A 117 -12.42 -12.78 -8.51
CA TYR A 117 -13.83 -12.39 -8.61
C TYR A 117 -14.34 -11.68 -7.36
N ALA A 118 -14.01 -12.18 -6.17
CA ALA A 118 -14.37 -11.53 -4.93
C ALA A 118 -13.70 -10.16 -4.78
N THR A 119 -12.44 -10.03 -5.21
CA THR A 119 -11.72 -8.75 -5.19
C THR A 119 -12.48 -7.68 -5.98
N VAL A 120 -12.93 -8.00 -7.20
CA VAL A 120 -13.70 -7.06 -8.03
C VAL A 120 -14.98 -6.62 -7.32
N LEU A 121 -15.70 -7.56 -6.71
CA LEU A 121 -16.94 -7.26 -5.98
C LEU A 121 -16.67 -6.39 -4.74
N ILE A 122 -15.62 -6.70 -3.97
CA ILE A 122 -15.21 -5.90 -2.81
C ILE A 122 -14.78 -4.50 -3.25
N CYS A 123 -14.01 -4.37 -4.32
CA CYS A 123 -13.61 -3.08 -4.89
C CYS A 123 -14.83 -2.24 -5.26
N MET A 124 -15.81 -2.83 -5.94
CA MET A 124 -17.01 -2.12 -6.38
C MET A 124 -17.83 -1.61 -5.19
N LEU A 125 -18.00 -2.43 -4.15
CA LEU A 125 -18.71 -2.02 -2.93
C LEU A 125 -17.92 -0.96 -2.14
N GLN A 126 -16.61 -1.16 -1.97
CA GLN A 126 -15.76 -0.24 -1.20
C GLN A 126 -15.58 1.11 -1.90
N SER A 127 -15.39 1.13 -3.22
CA SER A 127 -15.28 2.39 -3.98
C SER A 127 -16.61 3.13 -4.01
N PHE A 128 -17.74 2.43 -4.15
CA PHE A 128 -19.06 3.05 -4.05
C PHE A 128 -19.28 3.67 -2.66
N PHE A 129 -18.96 2.94 -1.58
CA PHE A 129 -19.10 3.43 -0.22
C PHE A 129 -18.19 4.64 0.06
N LEU A 130 -16.94 4.59 -0.41
CA LEU A 130 -15.98 5.69 -0.28
C LEU A 130 -16.44 6.94 -1.03
N LEU A 131 -17.01 6.80 -2.22
CA LEU A 131 -17.48 7.94 -3.03
C LEU A 131 -18.84 8.46 -2.55
N ASN A 132 -19.69 7.59 -1.99
CA ASN A 132 -20.96 7.98 -1.41
C ASN A 132 -20.83 8.50 0.04
N SER A 133 -19.60 8.65 0.55
CA SER A 133 -19.29 9.06 1.94
C SER A 133 -19.72 10.49 2.30
N GLY A 134 -20.33 11.24 1.39
CA GLY A 134 -21.12 12.43 1.76
C GLY A 134 -22.17 12.10 2.84
N ALA A 135 -22.69 10.87 2.87
CA ALA A 135 -23.55 10.36 3.95
C ALA A 135 -22.82 10.09 5.29
N MET A 136 -21.48 10.10 5.31
CA MET A 136 -20.63 9.91 6.50
C MET A 136 -19.98 11.21 7.01
N GLY A 137 -20.40 12.38 6.49
CA GLY A 137 -19.94 13.68 6.97
C GLY A 137 -18.58 14.15 6.45
N GLN A 138 -18.00 13.46 5.47
CA GLN A 138 -16.82 13.93 4.72
C GLN A 138 -17.20 14.00 3.24
N GLU A 139 -17.46 15.21 2.75
CA GLU A 139 -17.62 15.48 1.32
C GLU A 139 -16.25 15.37 0.64
N LEU A 140 -15.85 14.14 0.29
CA LEU A 140 -14.66 13.89 -0.52
C LEU A 140 -14.86 14.29 -1.98
N ILE A 141 -16.11 14.43 -2.43
CA ILE A 141 -16.46 14.82 -3.80
C ILE A 141 -16.86 16.30 -3.80
N LEU A 142 -16.28 17.06 -4.73
CA LEU A 142 -16.68 18.44 -5.00
C LEU A 142 -18.19 18.49 -5.24
N ALA A 143 -18.89 19.42 -4.59
CA ALA A 143 -20.36 19.51 -4.61
C ALA A 143 -20.98 19.55 -6.03
N GLU A 144 -20.23 20.05 -7.02
CA GLU A 144 -20.61 20.10 -8.44
C GLU A 144 -20.65 18.73 -9.14
N TYR A 145 -19.95 17.72 -8.59
CA TYR A 145 -19.81 16.38 -9.16
C TYR A 145 -20.54 15.30 -8.35
N ASN A 146 -21.32 15.66 -7.33
CA ASN A 146 -22.11 14.71 -6.54
C ASN A 146 -23.39 14.25 -7.28
N THR A 147 -23.24 13.75 -8.51
CA THR A 147 -24.32 13.21 -9.33
C THR A 147 -24.09 11.71 -9.55
N TRP A 148 -25.16 10.92 -9.62
CA TRP A 148 -25.13 9.47 -9.86
C TRP A 148 -24.18 9.00 -10.98
N PRO A 149 -24.08 9.66 -12.15
CA PRO A 149 -23.14 9.26 -13.20
C PRO A 149 -21.67 9.36 -12.78
N TRP A 150 -21.31 10.41 -12.03
CA TRP A 150 -19.94 10.61 -11.55
C TRP A 150 -19.55 9.62 -10.45
N LEU A 151 -20.50 9.26 -9.58
CA LEU A 151 -20.31 8.19 -8.59
C LEU A 151 -20.01 6.84 -9.25
N ILE A 152 -20.79 6.48 -10.28
CA ILE A 152 -20.59 5.23 -11.03
C ILE A 152 -19.24 5.26 -11.76
N MET A 153 -18.92 6.36 -12.43
CA MET A 153 -17.65 6.52 -13.13
C MET A 153 -16.45 6.46 -12.17
N GLY A 154 -16.51 7.13 -11.03
CA GLY A 154 -15.47 7.06 -10.00
C GLY A 154 -15.31 5.64 -9.45
N THR A 155 -16.42 4.96 -9.17
CA THR A 155 -16.44 3.56 -8.70
C THR A 155 -15.76 2.65 -9.71
N LEU A 156 -16.09 2.79 -11.00
CA LEU A 156 -15.48 2.02 -12.08
C LEU A 156 -13.99 2.32 -12.21
N VAL A 157 -13.59 3.60 -12.23
CA VAL A 157 -12.17 3.97 -12.36
C VAL A 157 -11.33 3.44 -11.19
N MET A 158 -11.82 3.55 -9.96
CA MET A 158 -11.12 3.02 -8.77
C MET A 158 -11.08 1.49 -8.77
N THR A 159 -12.15 0.84 -9.21
CA THR A 159 -12.22 -0.61 -9.35
C THR A 159 -11.24 -1.10 -10.41
N THR A 160 -11.25 -0.50 -11.60
CA THR A 160 -10.31 -0.81 -12.69
C THR A 160 -8.86 -0.53 -12.27
N GLY A 161 -8.61 0.56 -11.57
CA GLY A 161 -7.30 0.88 -11.01
C GLY A 161 -6.80 -0.22 -10.07
N THR A 162 -7.65 -0.67 -9.16
CA THR A 162 -7.30 -1.75 -8.21
C THR A 162 -7.10 -3.10 -8.89
N VAL A 163 -7.94 -3.44 -9.87
CA VAL A 163 -7.78 -4.66 -10.69
C VAL A 163 -6.48 -4.62 -11.49
N PHE A 164 -6.10 -3.44 -11.99
CA PHE A 164 -4.81 -3.24 -12.65
C PHE A 164 -3.64 -3.44 -11.68
N LEU A 165 -3.74 -2.99 -10.43
CA LEU A 165 -2.71 -3.25 -9.41
C LEU A 165 -2.60 -4.74 -9.07
N MET A 166 -3.73 -5.43 -8.94
CA MET A 166 -3.76 -6.89 -8.77
C MET A 166 -3.04 -7.57 -9.94
N TRP A 167 -3.36 -7.18 -11.18
CA TRP A 167 -2.70 -7.72 -12.37
C TRP A 167 -1.18 -7.46 -12.35
N ILE A 168 -0.72 -6.26 -11.98
CA ILE A 168 0.72 -5.97 -11.80
C ILE A 168 1.36 -6.93 -10.80
N GLY A 169 0.71 -7.16 -9.65
CA GLY A 169 1.19 -8.08 -8.62
C GLY A 169 1.39 -9.49 -9.19
N GLU A 170 0.41 -9.99 -9.91
CA GLU A 170 0.46 -11.32 -10.52
C GLU A 170 1.52 -11.42 -11.63
N GLN A 171 1.74 -10.35 -12.41
CA GLN A 171 2.83 -10.32 -13.38
C GLN A 171 4.21 -10.36 -12.71
N ILE A 172 4.36 -9.75 -11.53
CA ILE A 172 5.59 -9.86 -10.74
C ILE A 172 5.74 -11.27 -10.17
N ASP A 173 4.67 -11.93 -9.74
CA ASP A 173 4.71 -13.32 -9.27
C ASP A 173 5.16 -14.30 -10.38
N GLU A 174 4.66 -14.13 -11.59
CA GLU A 174 4.93 -15.05 -12.71
C GLU A 174 6.29 -14.79 -13.39
N TYR A 175 6.60 -13.52 -13.68
CA TYR A 175 7.78 -13.15 -14.47
C TYR A 175 8.86 -12.41 -13.68
N GLY A 176 8.55 -11.96 -12.47
CA GLY A 176 9.44 -11.19 -11.62
C GLY A 176 10.17 -12.03 -10.58
N ILE A 177 10.50 -11.38 -9.46
CA ILE A 177 11.21 -11.98 -8.33
C ILE A 177 10.36 -11.82 -7.08
N GLY A 178 10.27 -12.89 -6.28
CA GLY A 178 9.59 -12.86 -5.00
C GLY A 178 8.08 -12.91 -5.15
N ASN A 179 7.37 -12.31 -4.18
CA ASN A 179 5.91 -12.21 -4.19
C ASN A 179 5.50 -10.79 -4.61
N GLY A 180 4.79 -10.66 -5.72
CA GLY A 180 4.42 -9.40 -6.32
C GLY A 180 3.55 -8.53 -5.42
N ILE A 181 2.52 -9.09 -4.79
CA ILE A 181 1.67 -8.36 -3.85
C ILE A 181 2.48 -7.84 -2.67
N SER A 182 3.36 -8.67 -2.09
CA SER A 182 4.24 -8.27 -0.99
C SER A 182 5.20 -7.15 -1.39
N LEU A 183 5.73 -7.20 -2.62
CA LEU A 183 6.57 -6.15 -3.17
C LEU A 183 5.82 -4.84 -3.41
N LEU A 184 4.55 -4.90 -3.84
CA LEU A 184 3.70 -3.72 -4.00
C LEU A 184 3.45 -3.04 -2.65
N ILE A 185 3.15 -3.81 -1.60
CA ILE A 185 2.98 -3.28 -0.22
C ILE A 185 4.28 -2.63 0.25
N MET A 186 5.40 -3.34 0.13
CA MET A 186 6.72 -2.83 0.50
C MET A 186 7.04 -1.54 -0.25
N ALA A 187 6.84 -1.50 -1.56
CA ALA A 187 7.10 -0.33 -2.38
C ALA A 187 6.23 0.87 -1.96
N GLY A 188 4.96 0.64 -1.64
CA GLY A 188 4.05 1.69 -1.18
C GLY A 188 4.43 2.25 0.21
N ILE A 189 4.89 1.42 1.14
CA ILE A 189 5.41 1.87 2.45
C ILE A 189 6.72 2.66 2.26
N LEU A 190 7.67 2.10 1.51
CA LEU A 190 8.96 2.74 1.24
C LEU A 190 8.80 4.08 0.50
N ALA A 191 7.81 4.22 -0.37
CA ALA A 191 7.54 5.46 -1.10
C ALA A 191 7.11 6.63 -0.20
N ARG A 192 6.64 6.37 1.02
CA ARG A 192 6.26 7.41 2.00
C ARG A 192 7.41 7.84 2.89
N LEU A 193 8.39 6.97 3.10
CA LEU A 193 9.54 7.25 3.95
C LEU A 193 10.28 8.56 3.56
N PRO A 194 10.52 8.90 2.28
CA PRO A 194 11.18 10.15 1.93
C PRO A 194 10.40 11.39 2.35
N LEU A 195 9.08 11.39 2.19
CA LEU A 195 8.22 12.51 2.57
C LEU A 195 8.22 12.68 4.09
N THR A 196 8.03 11.59 4.82
CA THR A 196 8.05 11.59 6.29
C THR A 196 9.41 12.02 6.82
N ALA A 197 10.51 11.47 6.29
CA ALA A 197 11.86 11.86 6.66
C ALA A 197 12.15 13.33 6.32
N GLY A 198 11.68 13.83 5.17
CA GLY A 198 11.80 15.23 4.77
C GLY A 198 11.05 16.18 5.70
N ASN A 199 9.82 15.85 6.10
CA ASN A 199 9.03 16.64 7.04
C ASN A 199 9.65 16.66 8.44
N TYR A 200 10.22 15.53 8.87
CA TYR A 200 11.01 15.52 10.11
C TYR A 200 12.26 16.38 9.95
N LEU A 201 13.02 16.22 8.85
CA LEU A 201 14.25 16.97 8.57
C LEU A 201 14.03 18.49 8.50
N SER A 202 12.97 18.94 7.83
CA SER A 202 12.59 20.35 7.75
C SER A 202 12.10 20.89 9.09
N GLY A 203 11.45 20.07 9.92
CA GLY A 203 11.13 20.42 11.30
C GLY A 203 12.36 20.66 12.19
N PHE A 204 13.55 20.18 11.78
CA PHE A 204 14.83 20.51 12.43
C PHE A 204 15.51 21.76 11.86
N MET A 205 15.08 22.27 10.69
CA MET A 205 15.59 23.50 10.07
C MET A 205 14.69 24.67 10.47
N THR A 206 15.12 25.50 11.41
CA THR A 206 14.43 26.76 11.73
C THR A 206 14.53 27.73 10.55
N GLU A 207 13.61 28.71 10.42
CA GLU A 207 13.61 29.75 9.36
C GLU A 207 14.97 30.50 9.25
N ASP A 208 15.82 30.46 10.28
CA ASP A 208 17.14 31.09 10.32
C ASP A 208 18.33 30.17 9.98
N GLY A 209 18.11 28.92 9.52
CA GLY A 209 19.20 28.04 9.08
C GLY A 209 20.14 27.55 10.20
N GLY A 210 19.75 27.72 11.47
CA GLY A 210 20.45 27.18 12.64
C GLY A 210 20.01 25.75 12.98
N LEU A 211 20.96 24.90 13.37
CA LEU A 211 20.66 23.60 13.98
C LEU A 211 20.04 23.85 15.37
N VAL A 212 18.84 23.31 15.62
CA VAL A 212 18.20 23.37 16.94
C VAL A 212 19.12 22.68 17.96
N GLY A 213 19.72 23.51 18.81
CA GLY A 213 20.61 23.09 19.89
C GLY A 213 19.88 22.31 20.98
N ILE A 214 20.67 21.64 21.81
CA ILE A 214 20.21 20.84 22.95
C ILE A 214 19.39 21.75 23.89
N GLY A 215 18.11 21.42 24.06
CA GLY A 215 17.32 21.86 25.22
C GLY A 215 16.14 22.80 24.97
N GLN A 216 15.94 23.38 23.77
CA GLN A 216 14.74 24.18 23.49
C GLN A 216 14.26 24.02 22.04
N GLY A 217 13.31 23.10 21.84
CA GLY A 217 12.55 22.94 20.60
C GLY A 217 11.87 21.58 20.52
N THR A 218 10.68 21.51 19.91
CA THR A 218 9.91 20.28 19.68
C THR A 218 10.66 19.25 18.81
N HIS A 219 11.79 19.63 18.21
CA HIS A 219 12.63 18.83 17.32
C HIS A 219 14.13 19.05 17.62
N GLY A 220 14.63 18.58 18.76
CA GLY A 220 16.07 18.60 19.05
C GLY A 220 16.83 17.37 18.52
N ILE A 221 18.14 17.52 18.32
CA ILE A 221 19.06 16.45 17.85
C ILE A 221 18.99 15.18 18.71
N GLU A 222 18.68 15.31 20.00
CA GLU A 222 18.50 14.19 20.92
C GLU A 222 17.36 13.25 20.49
N ARG A 223 16.26 13.79 19.96
CA ARG A 223 15.13 12.96 19.48
C ARG A 223 15.49 12.19 18.22
N LEU A 224 16.28 12.79 17.32
CA LEU A 224 16.74 12.11 16.10
C LEU A 224 17.66 10.94 16.44
N LEU A 225 18.59 11.14 17.37
CA LEU A 225 19.50 10.10 17.82
C LEU A 225 18.75 8.95 18.50
N VAL A 226 17.77 9.27 19.38
CA VAL A 226 16.89 8.27 20.00
C VAL A 226 16.06 7.52 18.96
N LEU A 227 15.48 8.22 17.97
CA LEU A 227 14.68 7.61 16.91
C LEU A 227 15.53 6.68 16.03
N ALA A 228 16.74 7.12 15.65
CA ALA A 228 17.68 6.31 14.88
C ALA A 228 18.13 5.07 15.66
N ALA A 229 18.44 5.22 16.94
CA ALA A 229 18.79 4.10 17.82
C ALA A 229 17.63 3.11 17.95
N LEU A 230 16.40 3.61 18.13
CA LEU A 230 15.18 2.79 18.18
C LEU A 230 14.95 2.06 16.86
N PHE A 231 15.08 2.74 15.72
CA PHE A 231 14.94 2.14 14.39
C PHE A 231 15.92 0.99 14.18
N VAL A 232 17.21 1.20 14.50
CA VAL A 232 18.24 0.15 14.42
C VAL A 232 17.94 -0.98 15.40
N SER A 233 17.52 -0.68 16.63
CA SER A 233 17.16 -1.67 17.64
C SER A 233 15.96 -2.53 17.22
N VAL A 234 14.94 -1.94 16.62
CA VAL A 234 13.76 -2.66 16.12
C VAL A 234 14.15 -3.56 14.95
N ILE A 235 14.93 -3.06 13.98
CA ILE A 235 15.42 -3.89 12.87
C ILE A 235 16.23 -5.06 13.41
N TRP A 236 17.16 -4.79 14.32
CA TRP A 236 17.98 -5.83 14.94
C TRP A 236 17.12 -6.88 15.66
N GLY A 237 16.15 -6.45 16.46
CA GLY A 237 15.23 -7.34 17.17
C GLY A 237 14.38 -8.20 16.23
N VAL A 238 13.84 -7.60 15.15
CA VAL A 238 13.07 -8.33 14.13
C VAL A 238 13.96 -9.34 13.41
N VAL A 239 15.19 -8.97 13.02
CA VAL A 239 16.12 -9.90 12.37
C VAL A 239 16.53 -11.04 13.31
N PHE A 240 16.79 -10.74 14.57
CA PHE A 240 17.14 -11.72 15.59
C PHE A 240 16.02 -12.74 15.80
N ILE A 241 14.76 -12.29 15.90
CA ILE A 241 13.60 -13.17 16.06
C ILE A 241 13.34 -13.98 14.79
N THR A 242 13.43 -13.35 13.61
CA THR A 242 13.13 -14.02 12.33
C THR A 242 14.20 -15.04 11.91
N GLN A 243 15.47 -14.81 12.25
CA GLN A 243 16.54 -15.79 12.05
C GLN A 243 16.70 -16.78 13.21
N GLY A 244 15.97 -16.57 14.31
CA GLY A 244 15.92 -17.49 15.44
C GLY A 244 15.24 -18.79 15.05
N GLN A 245 16.00 -19.74 14.53
CA GLN A 245 15.51 -21.09 14.28
C GLN A 245 15.62 -21.90 15.57
N ARG A 246 14.53 -22.59 15.92
CA ARG A 246 14.53 -23.60 16.98
C ARG A 246 15.27 -24.82 16.42
N VAL A 247 16.56 -24.93 16.74
CA VAL A 247 17.36 -26.14 16.48
C VAL A 247 16.94 -27.24 17.44
#